data_AF-A0A3Q4ICX2-F1
#
_entry.id   AF-A0A3Q4ICX2-F1
#
_cell.length_a   1.000
_cell.length_b   1.000
_cell.length_c   1.000
_cell.angle_alpha   90.00
_cell.angle_beta   90.00
_cell.angle_gamma   90.00
#
_symmetry.space_group_name_H-M   'P 1'
#
loop_
_entity.id
_entity.type
_entity.pdbx_description
1 polymer ?
#
loop_
_entity_poly.entity_id
_entity_poly.type
_entity_poly.pdbx_seq_one_letter_code
_entity_poly.pdbx_strand_id
1 'polypeptide(L)'
;MSSSHSKDSLSFMGGRIPPEVESLSKNLKDVDQELFRKILKAVVSALEGKDCTEGMKSIAESSVIPQERLCHIVAGIHRLLSEAIRIPTALLKQEIFKEDLKELRIPEDFITDFSSVVFGNRRAALEAAASQKDPHLPTLEELKWRVDVAISTSSLARALQPSVLMQMKLSDGRFQRFEVPVSKFQELRYNIALILKEMNDLEKRSILKIQN
;
A
#
# COMPACT_ATOMS: atom_id res chain seq x y z
N MET A 1 1.03 -9.75 -34.76
CA MET A 1 0.85 -8.73 -33.71
C MET A 1 1.17 -9.42 -32.39
N SER A 2 2.42 -9.27 -31.96
CA SER A 2 3.00 -10.10 -30.91
C SER A 2 2.61 -9.55 -29.54
N SER A 3 1.65 -10.18 -28.89
CA SER A 3 1.38 -9.98 -27.47
C SER A 3 2.59 -10.50 -26.70
N SER A 4 3.52 -9.61 -26.36
CA SER A 4 4.56 -9.90 -25.39
C SER A 4 3.88 -10.21 -24.05
N HIS A 5 3.82 -11.48 -23.69
CA HIS A 5 3.63 -11.92 -22.31
C HIS A 5 4.84 -11.42 -21.50
N SER A 6 4.81 -10.16 -21.09
CA SER A 6 5.67 -9.67 -20.03
C SER A 6 5.16 -10.30 -18.73
N LYS A 7 6.00 -11.18 -18.17
CA LYS A 7 5.82 -11.89 -16.90
C LYS A 7 4.89 -11.14 -15.94
N ASP A 8 3.86 -11.84 -15.46
CA ASP A 8 3.11 -11.53 -14.25
C ASP A 8 4.01 -11.70 -13.00
N SER A 9 5.14 -10.99 -12.99
CA SER A 9 5.84 -10.62 -11.77
C SER A 9 4.92 -9.60 -11.10
N LEU A 10 4.32 -9.96 -9.98
CA LEU A 10 3.68 -8.99 -9.10
C LEU A 10 4.80 -8.11 -8.53
N SER A 11 5.31 -7.19 -9.34
CA SER A 11 6.22 -6.16 -8.86
C SER A 11 5.49 -5.38 -7.77
N PHE A 12 6.23 -4.75 -6.85
CA PHE A 12 5.64 -3.87 -5.84
C PHE A 12 4.78 -2.74 -6.47
N MET A 13 4.91 -2.53 -7.78
CA MET A 13 4.14 -1.56 -8.58
C MET A 13 2.81 -2.11 -9.12
N GLY A 14 2.46 -3.37 -8.83
CA GLY A 14 1.27 -4.05 -9.33
C GLY A 14 1.44 -4.66 -10.73
N GLY A 15 0.33 -4.83 -11.46
CA GLY A 15 0.32 -5.52 -12.76
C GLY A 15 0.81 -4.71 -13.96
N ARG A 16 1.07 -3.40 -13.79
CA ARG A 16 1.65 -2.54 -14.83
C ARG A 16 2.61 -1.54 -14.22
N ILE A 17 3.76 -1.35 -14.85
CA ILE A 17 4.73 -0.31 -14.48
C ILE A 17 4.13 1.06 -14.87
N PRO A 18 4.01 2.02 -13.94
CA PRO A 18 3.61 3.39 -14.24
C PRO A 18 4.54 4.07 -15.28
N PRO A 19 3.99 4.87 -16.21
CA PRO A 19 4.79 5.51 -17.27
C PRO A 19 5.86 6.46 -16.72
N GLU A 20 5.65 7.04 -15.54
CA GLU A 20 6.62 7.91 -14.87
C GLU A 20 7.88 7.13 -14.47
N VAL A 21 7.73 5.88 -14.03
CA VAL A 21 8.86 5.02 -13.63
C VAL A 21 9.54 4.42 -14.85
N GLU A 22 8.80 4.14 -15.92
CA GLU A 22 9.40 3.78 -17.20
C GLU A 22 10.20 4.95 -17.82
N SER A 23 9.72 6.18 -17.65
CA SER A 23 10.45 7.38 -18.07
C SER A 23 11.69 7.63 -17.22
N LEU A 24 11.64 7.31 -15.92
CA LEU A 24 12.77 7.46 -15.01
C LEU A 24 14.02 6.72 -15.51
N SER A 25 13.91 5.43 -15.84
CA SER A 25 15.05 4.63 -16.28
C SER A 25 15.71 5.16 -17.57
N LYS A 26 14.92 5.80 -18.45
CA LYS A 26 15.42 6.43 -19.69
C LYS A 26 16.19 7.72 -19.40
N ASN A 27 15.83 8.44 -18.34
CA ASN A 27 16.36 9.77 -18.01
C ASN A 27 17.53 9.76 -17.00
N LEU A 28 17.90 8.61 -16.42
CA LEU A 28 18.94 8.50 -15.39
C LEU A 28 20.40 8.43 -15.90
N LYS A 29 20.64 8.25 -17.21
CA LYS A 29 21.98 7.92 -17.75
C LYS A 29 23.09 8.96 -17.49
N ASP A 30 22.74 10.24 -17.36
CA ASP A 30 23.70 11.35 -17.21
C ASP A 30 23.53 12.08 -15.87
N VAL A 31 22.84 11.46 -14.92
CA VAL A 31 22.62 12.04 -13.59
C VAL A 31 23.75 11.59 -12.68
N ASP A 32 24.47 12.54 -12.10
CA ASP A 32 25.47 12.26 -11.07
C ASP A 32 24.81 11.85 -9.75
N GLN A 33 25.54 11.08 -8.95
CA GLN A 33 25.02 10.55 -7.68
C GLN A 33 24.70 11.67 -6.68
N GLU A 34 25.43 12.79 -6.70
CA GLU A 34 25.16 13.91 -5.79
C GLU A 34 23.86 14.63 -6.14
N LEU A 35 23.63 14.94 -7.42
CA LEU A 35 22.37 15.51 -7.89
C LEU A 35 21.19 14.57 -7.63
N PHE A 36 21.36 13.27 -7.90
CA PHE A 36 20.33 12.27 -7.61
C PHE A 36 19.94 12.27 -6.13
N ARG A 37 20.93 12.28 -5.22
CA ARG A 37 20.68 12.34 -3.77
C ARG A 37 20.00 13.65 -3.34
N LYS A 38 20.34 14.78 -3.97
CA LYS A 38 19.67 16.07 -3.72
C LYS A 38 18.20 16.00 -4.14
N ILE A 39 17.90 15.46 -5.33
CA ILE A 39 16.54 15.27 -5.83
C ILE A 39 15.77 14.31 -4.93
N LEU A 40 16.37 13.17 -4.58
CA LEU A 40 15.76 12.17 -3.70
C LEU A 40 15.40 12.78 -2.34
N LYS A 41 16.30 13.57 -1.74
CA LYS A 41 16.03 14.27 -0.48
C LYS A 41 14.87 15.27 -0.60
N ALA A 42 14.78 16.00 -1.71
CA ALA A 42 13.68 16.93 -1.97
C ALA A 42 12.34 16.18 -2.11
N VAL A 43 12.31 15.07 -2.85
CA VAL A 43 11.11 14.23 -3.02
C VAL A 43 10.68 13.59 -1.71
N VAL A 44 11.60 13.06 -0.91
CA VAL A 44 11.29 12.51 0.42
C VAL A 44 10.69 13.58 1.33
N SER A 45 11.23 14.81 1.29
CA SER A 45 10.68 15.93 2.07
C SER A 45 9.25 16.29 1.60
N ALA A 46 8.99 16.24 0.30
CA ALA A 46 7.65 16.44 -0.26
C ALA A 46 6.66 15.35 0.16
N LEU A 47 7.09 14.08 0.16
CA LEU A 47 6.29 12.95 0.62
C LEU A 47 5.95 13.06 2.11
N GLU A 48 6.91 13.49 2.93
CA GLU A 48 6.72 13.85 4.34
C GLU A 48 5.74 15.04 4.54
N GLY A 49 5.38 15.76 3.47
CA GLY A 49 4.48 16.92 3.52
C GLY A 49 5.17 18.24 3.89
N LYS A 50 6.49 18.32 3.77
CA LYS A 50 7.26 19.55 3.98
C LYS A 50 7.36 20.35 2.68
N ASP A 51 7.50 21.67 2.81
CA ASP A 51 7.72 22.55 1.66
C ASP A 51 9.07 22.25 1.01
N CYS A 52 9.03 21.75 -0.22
CA CYS A 52 10.20 21.44 -1.04
C CYS A 52 10.43 22.44 -2.18
N THR A 53 9.66 23.54 -2.21
CA THR A 53 9.64 24.51 -3.31
C THR A 53 10.98 25.22 -3.52
N GLU A 54 11.60 25.72 -2.45
CA GLU A 54 12.93 26.35 -2.52
C GLU A 54 14.04 25.35 -2.84
N GLY A 55 13.96 24.16 -2.25
CA GLY A 55 14.89 23.06 -2.54
C GLY A 55 14.84 22.68 -4.02
N MET A 56 13.64 22.53 -4.60
CA MET A 56 13.47 22.18 -6.00
C MET A 56 13.90 23.30 -6.94
N LYS A 57 13.68 24.58 -6.58
CA LYS A 57 14.18 25.74 -7.34
C LYS A 57 15.70 25.77 -7.38
N SER A 58 16.35 25.58 -6.23
CA SER A 58 17.82 25.54 -6.17
C SER A 58 18.42 24.38 -6.97
N ILE A 59 17.74 23.23 -7.02
CA ILE A 59 18.14 22.10 -7.86
C ILE A 59 17.95 22.44 -9.34
N ALA A 60 16.85 23.06 -9.74
CA ALA A 60 16.61 23.46 -11.13
C ALA A 60 17.64 24.49 -11.62
N GLU A 61 18.01 25.45 -10.78
CA GLU A 61 19.00 26.48 -11.10
C GLU A 61 20.45 25.96 -11.12
N SER A 62 20.77 24.96 -10.29
CA SER A 62 22.11 24.37 -10.22
C SER A 62 22.32 23.17 -11.14
N SER A 63 21.24 22.59 -11.68
CA SER A 63 21.34 21.41 -12.54
C SER A 63 21.72 21.77 -13.96
N VAL A 64 22.61 20.97 -14.55
CA VAL A 64 22.95 21.01 -15.98
C VAL A 64 21.84 20.35 -16.84
N ILE A 65 20.85 19.74 -16.19
CA ILE A 65 19.79 18.94 -16.84
C ILE A 65 18.63 19.85 -17.27
N PRO A 66 18.08 19.66 -18.48
CA PRO A 66 16.88 20.39 -18.91
C PRO A 66 15.69 20.20 -17.96
N GLN A 67 14.92 21.25 -17.74
CA GLN A 67 13.81 21.26 -16.79
C GLN A 67 12.77 20.16 -17.05
N GLU A 68 12.45 19.87 -18.31
CA GLU A 68 11.52 18.78 -18.68
C GLU A 68 12.02 17.41 -18.22
N ARG A 69 13.32 17.14 -18.41
CA ARG A 69 13.97 15.89 -17.97
C ARG A 69 14.00 15.81 -16.44
N LEU A 70 14.26 16.92 -15.76
CA LEU A 70 14.19 17.00 -14.30
C LEU A 70 12.77 16.67 -13.78
N CYS A 71 11.73 17.20 -14.42
CA CYS A 71 10.33 16.89 -14.08
C CYS A 71 10.03 15.39 -14.20
N HIS A 72 10.49 14.73 -15.27
CA HIS A 72 10.32 13.29 -15.43
C HIS A 72 11.04 12.48 -14.36
N ILE A 73 12.27 12.89 -13.98
CA ILE A 73 13.02 12.23 -12.90
C ILE A 73 12.30 12.39 -11.56
N VAL A 74 11.88 13.61 -11.22
CA VAL A 74 11.15 13.90 -9.98
C VAL A 74 9.84 13.12 -9.91
N ALA A 75 9.06 13.11 -10.99
CA ALA A 75 7.80 12.37 -11.07
C ALA A 75 8.03 10.85 -10.92
N GLY A 76 9.05 10.31 -11.58
CA GLY A 76 9.44 8.91 -11.48
C GLY A 76 9.84 8.50 -10.07
N ILE A 77 10.72 9.27 -9.42
CA ILE A 77 11.16 9.04 -8.03
C ILE A 77 9.96 9.12 -7.08
N HIS A 78 9.13 10.17 -7.22
CA HIS A 78 7.95 10.35 -6.38
C HIS A 78 6.98 9.18 -6.53
N ARG A 79 6.68 8.75 -7.76
CA ARG A 79 5.77 7.63 -8.03
C ARG A 79 6.32 6.32 -7.49
N LEU A 80 7.60 6.03 -7.73
CA LEU A 80 8.28 4.82 -7.27
C LEU A 80 8.25 4.72 -5.74
N LEU A 81 8.63 5.80 -5.05
CA LEU A 81 8.61 5.83 -3.59
C LEU A 81 7.18 5.74 -3.05
N SER A 82 6.20 6.42 -3.67
CA SER A 82 4.81 6.38 -3.23
C SER A 82 4.25 4.94 -3.27
N GLU A 83 4.51 4.19 -4.35
CA GLU A 83 4.10 2.79 -4.44
C GLU A 83 4.83 1.89 -3.42
N ALA A 84 6.13 2.09 -3.24
CA ALA A 84 6.90 1.33 -2.26
C ALA A 84 6.50 1.64 -0.80
N ILE A 85 6.05 2.86 -0.50
CA ILE A 85 5.59 3.28 0.83
C ILE A 85 4.19 2.78 1.13
N ARG A 86 3.35 2.57 0.11
CA ARG A 86 1.99 2.04 0.29
C ARG A 86 1.97 0.60 0.79
N ILE A 87 3.00 -0.18 0.47
CA ILE A 87 3.11 -1.58 0.90
C ILE A 87 3.81 -1.63 2.26
N PRO A 88 3.22 -2.27 3.29
CA PRO A 88 3.87 -2.48 4.58
C PRO A 88 5.24 -3.16 4.45
N THR A 89 6.21 -2.75 5.27
CA THR A 89 7.56 -3.34 5.30
C THR A 89 7.57 -4.83 5.63
N ALA A 90 6.54 -5.34 6.30
CA ALA A 90 6.37 -6.77 6.57
C ALA A 90 6.13 -7.60 5.28
N LEU A 91 5.57 -6.97 4.24
CA LEU A 91 5.24 -7.62 2.98
C LEU A 91 6.29 -7.35 1.89
N LEU A 92 6.89 -6.15 1.90
CA LEU A 92 7.92 -5.78 0.94
C LEU A 92 9.30 -6.25 1.42
N LYS A 93 9.86 -7.28 0.79
CA LYS A 93 11.24 -7.72 1.09
C LYS A 93 12.26 -6.85 0.36
N GLN A 94 13.35 -6.51 1.04
CA GLN A 94 14.40 -5.66 0.48
C GLN A 94 15.08 -6.28 -0.75
N GLU A 95 15.27 -7.61 -0.77
CA GLU A 95 15.88 -8.33 -1.90
C GLU A 95 15.03 -8.20 -3.16
N ILE A 96 13.73 -8.50 -3.05
CA ILE A 96 12.76 -8.40 -4.14
C ILE A 96 12.68 -6.96 -4.65
N PHE A 97 12.64 -5.98 -3.75
CA PHE A 97 12.65 -4.57 -4.14
C PHE A 97 13.88 -4.20 -4.97
N LYS A 98 15.07 -4.68 -4.60
CA LYS A 98 16.30 -4.44 -5.37
C LYS A 98 16.27 -5.15 -6.72
N GLU A 99 15.76 -6.37 -6.80
CA GLU A 99 15.60 -7.12 -8.05
C GLU A 99 14.64 -6.42 -9.02
N ASP A 100 13.49 -5.95 -8.54
CA ASP A 100 12.53 -5.18 -9.33
C ASP A 100 13.18 -3.91 -9.92
N LEU A 101 13.97 -3.18 -9.11
CA LEU A 101 14.67 -1.99 -9.60
C LEU A 101 15.78 -2.32 -10.62
N LYS A 102 16.43 -3.49 -10.50
CA LYS A 102 17.39 -3.98 -11.49
C LYS A 102 16.70 -4.33 -12.81
N GLU A 103 15.52 -4.96 -12.76
CA GLU A 103 14.71 -5.27 -13.95
C GLU A 103 14.26 -3.98 -14.67
N LEU A 104 13.99 -2.92 -13.91
CA LEU A 104 13.70 -1.56 -14.43
C LEU A 104 14.92 -0.83 -15.02
N ARG A 105 16.10 -1.46 -15.03
CA ARG A 105 17.38 -0.90 -15.53
C ARG A 105 17.82 0.36 -14.78
N ILE A 106 17.53 0.44 -13.49
CA ILE A 106 18.03 1.51 -12.62
C ILE A 106 19.47 1.17 -12.19
N PRO A 107 20.43 2.12 -12.27
CA PRO A 107 21.81 1.91 -11.80
C PRO A 107 21.90 1.46 -10.34
N GLU A 108 22.81 0.53 -10.03
CA GLU A 108 22.94 -0.05 -8.67
C GLU A 108 23.21 1.00 -7.59
N ASP A 109 23.95 2.07 -7.92
CA ASP A 109 24.22 3.18 -7.01
C ASP A 109 22.91 3.81 -6.48
N PHE A 110 21.94 4.03 -7.37
CA PHE A 110 20.65 4.61 -7.00
C PHE A 110 19.74 3.61 -6.28
N ILE A 111 19.87 2.31 -6.58
CA ILE A 111 19.12 1.24 -5.90
C ILE A 111 19.45 1.23 -4.41
N THR A 112 20.71 1.45 -4.04
CA THR A 112 21.11 1.52 -2.62
C THR A 112 20.49 2.73 -1.92
N ASP A 113 20.48 3.89 -2.59
CA ASP A 113 19.87 5.12 -2.07
C ASP A 113 18.34 4.95 -1.91
N PHE A 114 17.64 4.36 -2.89
CA PHE A 114 16.21 4.01 -2.76
C PHE A 114 15.93 3.05 -1.62
N SER A 115 16.75 1.99 -1.50
CA SER A 115 16.60 1.00 -0.43
C SER A 115 16.76 1.64 0.95
N SER A 116 17.69 2.59 1.10
CA SER A 116 17.90 3.30 2.36
C SER A 116 16.69 4.16 2.77
N VAL A 117 15.95 4.70 1.80
CA VAL A 117 14.74 5.49 2.06
C VAL A 117 13.56 4.59 2.42
N VAL A 118 13.35 3.50 1.66
CA VAL A 118 12.19 2.61 1.82
C VAL A 118 12.29 1.76 3.09
N PHE A 119 13.49 1.32 3.48
CA PHE A 119 13.72 0.43 4.62
C PHE A 119 14.46 1.06 5.80
N GLY A 120 14.83 2.34 5.70
CA GLY A 120 15.58 3.04 6.75
C GLY A 120 14.71 3.82 7.72
N ASN A 121 15.38 4.68 8.51
CA ASN A 121 14.77 5.41 9.63
C ASN A 121 13.65 6.38 9.25
N ARG A 122 13.61 6.83 7.98
CA ARG A 122 12.58 7.77 7.49
C ARG A 122 11.25 7.10 7.19
N ARG A 123 11.21 5.77 7.15
CA ARG A 123 10.02 5.00 6.77
C ARG A 123 8.81 5.30 7.65
N ALA A 124 8.99 5.35 8.96
CA ALA A 124 7.90 5.65 9.90
C ALA A 124 7.27 7.03 9.67
N ALA A 125 8.09 8.05 9.35
CA ALA A 125 7.60 9.39 9.06
C ALA A 125 6.82 9.44 7.74
N LEU A 126 7.30 8.69 6.73
CA LEU A 126 6.64 8.56 5.43
C LEU A 126 5.30 7.82 5.53
N GLU A 127 5.22 6.75 6.33
CA GLU A 127 3.97 6.03 6.59
C GLU A 127 2.95 6.89 7.35
N ALA A 128 3.40 7.67 8.34
CA ALA A 128 2.54 8.60 9.05
C ALA A 128 1.97 9.68 8.11
N ALA A 129 2.80 10.25 7.25
CA ALA A 129 2.38 11.24 6.26
C ALA A 129 1.44 10.64 5.20
N ALA A 130 1.70 9.41 4.75
CA ALA A 130 0.84 8.69 3.81
C ALA A 130 -0.53 8.37 4.44
N SER A 131 -0.56 7.93 5.70
CA SER A 131 -1.79 7.60 6.42
C SER A 131 -2.73 8.80 6.59
N GLN A 132 -2.20 10.02 6.69
CA GLN A 132 -3.02 11.24 6.73
C GLN A 132 -3.60 11.64 5.36
N LYS A 133 -2.94 11.24 4.27
CA LYS A 133 -3.33 11.60 2.90
C LYS A 133 -4.15 10.54 2.19
N ASP A 134 -4.12 9.28 2.66
CA ASP A 134 -4.78 8.16 1.98
C ASP A 134 -6.29 8.14 2.31
N PRO A 135 -7.17 8.31 1.30
CA PRO A 135 -8.61 8.16 1.50
C PRO A 135 -8.91 6.68 1.76
N HIS A 136 -9.11 6.34 3.03
CA HIS A 136 -9.45 4.99 3.45
C HIS A 136 -10.94 4.89 3.75
N LEU A 137 -11.49 3.70 3.50
CA LEU A 137 -12.82 3.38 3.99
C LEU A 137 -12.78 3.30 5.52
N PRO A 138 -13.88 3.66 6.22
CA PRO A 138 -13.98 3.46 7.66
C PRO A 138 -13.66 2.02 8.04
N THR A 139 -12.73 1.85 8.98
CA THR A 139 -12.30 0.54 9.47
C THR A 139 -13.06 0.16 10.74
N LEU A 140 -13.11 -1.13 11.05
CA LEU A 140 -13.74 -1.63 12.27
C LEU A 140 -12.77 -1.47 13.45
N GLU A 141 -13.11 -0.63 14.43
CA GLU A 141 -12.29 -0.43 15.64
C GLU A 141 -12.67 -1.40 16.76
N GLU A 142 -13.97 -1.61 16.97
CA GLU A 142 -14.47 -2.42 18.08
C GLU A 142 -15.74 -3.18 17.65
N LEU A 143 -15.82 -4.46 18.04
CA LEU A 143 -16.99 -5.30 17.83
C LEU A 143 -17.40 -5.94 19.16
N LYS A 144 -18.60 -5.59 19.65
CA LYS A 144 -19.24 -6.21 20.82
C LYS A 144 -20.44 -7.02 20.37
N TRP A 145 -20.65 -8.16 21.01
CA TRP A 145 -21.83 -8.98 20.76
C TRP A 145 -22.35 -9.59 22.06
N ARG A 146 -23.65 -9.88 22.08
CA ARG A 146 -24.30 -10.68 23.10
C ARG A 146 -25.38 -11.55 22.47
N VAL A 147 -25.71 -12.65 23.13
CA VAL A 147 -26.80 -13.53 22.70
C VAL A 147 -28.00 -13.25 23.59
N ASP A 148 -29.08 -12.83 22.97
CA ASP A 148 -30.36 -12.61 23.63
C ASP A 148 -31.24 -13.84 23.36
N VAL A 149 -31.93 -14.32 24.40
CA VAL A 149 -32.88 -15.45 24.30
C VAL A 149 -34.24 -14.96 24.75
N ALA A 150 -35.17 -14.83 23.81
CA ALA A 150 -36.55 -14.47 24.14
C ALA A 150 -37.28 -15.68 24.74
N ILE A 151 -37.78 -15.55 25.97
CA ILE A 151 -38.59 -16.57 26.63
C ILE A 151 -40.07 -16.21 26.45
N SER A 152 -40.75 -16.89 25.52
CA SER A 152 -42.21 -16.75 25.35
C SER A 152 -42.96 -17.61 26.39
N THR A 153 -43.83 -16.99 27.19
CA THR A 153 -44.62 -17.64 28.24
C THR A 153 -46.02 -18.07 27.78
N SER A 154 -46.44 -17.76 26.55
CA SER A 154 -47.73 -18.17 26.00
C SER A 154 -47.66 -19.60 25.43
N SER A 155 -48.66 -20.42 25.74
CA SER A 155 -48.73 -21.87 25.48
C SER A 155 -48.69 -22.32 24.01
N LEU A 156 -48.70 -21.40 23.04
CA LEU A 156 -48.64 -21.68 21.61
C LEU A 156 -47.22 -21.41 21.09
N ALA A 157 -46.42 -22.48 21.06
CA ALA A 157 -45.02 -22.55 20.64
C ALA A 157 -43.99 -21.90 21.59
N ARG A 158 -43.46 -22.69 22.53
CA ARG A 158 -42.16 -22.43 23.19
C ARG A 158 -41.03 -22.53 22.16
N ALA A 159 -40.86 -21.52 21.33
CA ALA A 159 -39.65 -21.37 20.53
C ALA A 159 -38.71 -20.42 21.28
N LEU A 160 -37.70 -20.96 21.97
CA LEU A 160 -36.52 -20.20 22.35
C LEU A 160 -35.85 -19.81 21.03
N GLN A 161 -36.10 -18.61 20.53
CA GLN A 161 -35.39 -18.08 19.37
C GLN A 161 -34.23 -17.24 19.88
N PRO A 162 -33.00 -17.78 19.89
CA PRO A 162 -31.83 -16.99 20.19
C PRO A 162 -31.56 -16.02 19.04
N SER A 163 -31.19 -14.79 19.38
CA SER A 163 -30.68 -13.80 18.44
C SER A 163 -29.38 -13.18 18.95
N VAL A 164 -28.53 -12.73 18.03
CA VAL A 164 -27.25 -12.11 18.39
C VAL A 164 -27.38 -10.61 18.20
N LEU A 165 -27.30 -9.85 19.29
CA LEU A 165 -27.20 -8.40 19.19
C LEU A 165 -25.73 -8.02 18.99
N MET A 166 -25.44 -7.37 17.87
CA MET A 166 -24.10 -6.91 17.52
C MET A 166 -24.01 -5.39 17.60
N GLN A 167 -22.87 -4.89 18.04
CA GLN A 167 -22.51 -3.48 18.04
C GLN A 167 -21.10 -3.32 17.47
N MET A 168 -20.97 -2.49 16.44
CA MET A 168 -19.69 -2.11 15.85
C MET A 168 -19.42 -0.62 16.06
N LYS A 169 -18.16 -0.29 16.33
CA LYS A 169 -17.59 1.06 16.30
C LYS A 169 -16.67 1.16 15.09
N LEU A 170 -16.92 2.13 14.23
CA LEU A 170 -16.11 2.41 13.05
C LEU A 170 -15.12 3.56 13.34
N SER A 171 -14.04 3.64 12.55
CA SER A 171 -13.00 4.68 12.70
C SER A 171 -13.48 6.10 12.43
N ASP A 172 -14.60 6.26 11.73
CA ASP A 172 -15.27 7.55 11.52
C ASP A 172 -16.17 7.97 12.71
N GLY A 173 -16.11 7.22 13.81
CA GLY A 173 -16.89 7.47 15.02
C GLY A 173 -18.33 6.97 14.97
N ARG A 174 -18.78 6.37 13.85
CA ARG A 174 -20.12 5.79 13.78
C ARG A 174 -20.23 4.53 14.62
N PHE A 175 -21.37 4.42 15.30
CA PHE A 175 -21.77 3.20 16.00
C PHE A 175 -22.96 2.59 15.26
N GLN A 176 -22.86 1.30 14.94
CA GLN A 176 -23.96 0.56 14.35
C GLN A 176 -24.33 -0.60 15.26
N ARG A 177 -25.60 -0.66 15.64
CA ARG A 177 -26.16 -1.75 16.45
C ARG A 177 -27.28 -2.40 15.66
N PHE A 178 -27.23 -3.72 15.54
CA PHE A 178 -28.21 -4.50 14.80
C PHE A 178 -28.33 -5.91 15.37
N GLU A 179 -29.49 -6.51 15.16
CA GLU A 179 -29.80 -7.87 15.56
C GLU A 179 -29.55 -8.82 14.40
N VAL A 180 -28.89 -9.94 14.68
CA VAL A 180 -28.53 -10.95 13.70
C VAL A 180 -29.19 -12.27 14.09
N PRO A 181 -30.17 -12.75 13.31
CA PRO A 181 -30.72 -14.09 13.47
C PRO A 181 -29.65 -15.17 13.28
N VAL A 182 -29.80 -16.32 13.92
CA VAL A 182 -28.81 -17.43 13.86
C VAL A 182 -28.48 -17.82 12.42
N SER A 183 -29.47 -17.88 11.53
CA SER A 183 -29.25 -18.22 10.11
C SER A 183 -28.30 -17.24 9.42
N LYS A 184 -28.50 -15.93 9.62
CA LYS A 184 -27.65 -14.88 9.07
C LYS A 184 -26.27 -14.83 9.72
N PHE A 185 -26.18 -15.17 11.00
CA PHE A 185 -24.88 -15.31 11.66
C PHE A 185 -24.05 -16.44 11.06
N GLN A 186 -24.66 -17.60 10.75
CA GLN A 186 -23.96 -18.71 10.12
C GLN A 186 -23.50 -18.37 8.69
N GLU A 187 -24.33 -17.66 7.93
CA GLU A 187 -23.98 -17.15 6.60
C GLU A 187 -22.77 -16.19 6.69
N LEU A 188 -22.81 -15.23 7.62
CA LEU A 188 -21.70 -14.31 7.87
C LEU A 188 -20.42 -15.06 8.24
N ARG A 189 -20.50 -16.05 9.14
CA ARG A 189 -19.36 -16.88 9.55
C ARG A 189 -18.74 -17.60 8.36
N TYR A 190 -19.56 -18.19 7.50
CA TYR A 190 -19.08 -18.88 6.30
C TYR A 190 -18.39 -17.91 5.32
N ASN A 191 -19.02 -16.77 5.04
CA ASN A 191 -18.48 -15.77 4.11
C ASN A 191 -17.15 -15.19 4.61
N ILE A 192 -17.04 -14.89 5.91
CA ILE A 192 -15.79 -14.42 6.51
C ILE A 192 -14.70 -15.50 6.38
N ALA A 193 -15.02 -16.77 6.68
CA ALA A 193 -14.06 -17.86 6.54
C ALA A 193 -13.59 -18.04 5.08
N LEU A 194 -14.49 -17.86 4.11
CA LEU A 194 -14.16 -17.90 2.68
C LEU A 194 -13.21 -16.76 2.30
N ILE A 195 -13.51 -15.53 2.69
CA ILE A 195 -12.66 -14.36 2.43
C ILE A 195 -11.29 -14.55 3.07
N LEU A 196 -11.21 -14.99 4.33
CA LEU A 196 -9.95 -15.26 5.01
C LEU A 196 -9.13 -16.35 4.30
N LYS A 197 -9.79 -17.39 3.79
CA LYS A 197 -9.13 -18.43 2.99
C LYS A 197 -8.57 -17.84 1.69
N GLU A 198 -9.35 -17.05 0.96
CA GLU A 198 -8.93 -16.42 -0.29
C GLU A 198 -7.75 -15.45 -0.06
N MET A 199 -7.81 -14.64 1.00
CA MET A 199 -6.71 -13.76 1.41
C MET A 199 -5.43 -14.55 1.70
N ASN A 200 -5.53 -15.62 2.47
CA ASN A 200 -4.39 -16.49 2.80
C ASN A 200 -3.86 -17.23 1.55
N ASP A 201 -4.72 -17.65 0.63
CA ASP A 201 -4.28 -18.26 -0.63
C ASP A 201 -3.57 -17.23 -1.53
N LEU A 202 -4.01 -15.97 -1.51
CA LEU A 202 -3.35 -14.86 -2.22
C LEU A 202 -1.98 -14.52 -1.62
N GLU A 203 -1.86 -14.47 -0.30
CA GLU A 203 -0.59 -14.32 0.41
C GLU A 203 0.35 -15.51 0.15
N LYS A 204 -0.15 -16.74 0.18
CA LYS A 204 0.68 -17.91 -0.13
C LYS A 204 1.15 -17.92 -1.57
N ARG A 205 0.34 -17.45 -2.53
CA ARG A 205 0.77 -17.33 -3.93
C ARG A 205 1.88 -16.29 -4.11
N SER A 206 1.90 -15.21 -3.32
CA SER A 206 3.02 -14.26 -3.33
C SER A 206 4.28 -14.83 -2.67
N ILE A 207 4.13 -15.67 -1.64
CA ILE A 207 5.24 -16.34 -0.94
C ILE A 207 5.79 -17.58 -1.69
N LEU A 208 4.95 -18.33 -2.40
CA LEU A 208 5.34 -19.61 -3.03
C LEU A 208 6.06 -19.46 -4.38
N LYS A 209 6.19 -18.24 -4.93
CA LYS A 209 7.11 -17.98 -6.05
C LYS A 209 8.58 -17.83 -5.60
N ILE A 210 8.90 -18.01 -4.31
CA ILE A 210 10.23 -17.79 -3.69
C ILE A 210 11.19 -19.00 -3.84
N GLN A 211 10.85 -20.03 -4.60
CA GLN A 211 11.80 -21.11 -4.93
C GLN A 211 11.74 -21.42 -6.42
N ASN A 212 12.70 -20.85 -7.17
CA ASN A 212 13.35 -21.44 -8.34
C ASN A 212 14.61 -20.66 -8.68
#